data_AF-A0AAD8V9T0-F1
#
_entry.id   AF-A0AAD8V9T0-F1
#
_cell.length_a   1.000
_cell.length_b   1.000
_cell.length_c   1.000
_cell.angle_alpha   90.00
_cell.angle_beta   90.00
_cell.angle_gamma   90.00
#
_symmetry.space_group_name_H-M   'P 1'
#
loop_
_entity.id
_entity.type
_entity.pdbx_description
1 polymer ?
#
loop_
_entity_poly.entity_id
_entity_poly.type
_entity_poly.pdbx_seq_one_letter_code
_entity_poly.pdbx_strand_id
1 'polypeptide(L)'
;MDVARQLLVSHTSFDISSSPISPINTYLRGTHCKNMLLKNFVLLLTAELAAAAAFGPPRDYSPEVINLEATELQRRAACAAAGVVNGQCGRYYRGTGCNDQIGANGPGRCSGTCWSSSDAIASIKAVGDGTYGTNCHLYYDSNCQSQIGETGNIITGGGKCYTPSDGRTGHSYLCWYRC
;
A
#
# COMPACT_ATOMS: atom_id res chain seq x y z
N MET A 1 -12.42 11.24 51.99
CA MET A 1 -13.23 10.03 51.73
C MET A 1 -12.87 9.58 50.32
N ASP A 2 -11.71 8.94 50.14
CA ASP A 2 -11.48 7.50 50.38
C ASP A 2 -12.16 6.65 49.30
N VAL A 3 -11.60 5.58 48.73
CA VAL A 3 -10.26 4.98 48.55
C VAL A 3 -10.56 3.68 47.77
N ALA A 4 -9.55 3.15 47.07
CA ALA A 4 -9.44 1.78 46.51
C ALA A 4 -10.21 1.50 45.19
N ARG A 5 -9.61 1.04 44.07
CA ARG A 5 -8.44 0.17 43.76
C ARG A 5 -8.64 -1.31 44.11
N GLN A 6 -8.87 -2.14 43.09
CA GLN A 6 -8.56 -3.59 42.92
C GLN A 6 -9.08 -3.97 41.49
N LEU A 7 -8.35 -4.39 40.45
CA LEU A 7 -7.18 -5.25 40.19
C LEU A 7 -7.50 -6.77 40.19
N LEU A 8 -7.35 -7.42 39.02
CA LEU A 8 -7.14 -8.86 38.66
C LEU A 8 -7.97 -9.23 37.40
N VAL A 9 -7.42 -9.25 36.17
CA VAL A 9 -6.57 -10.27 35.48
C VAL A 9 -7.27 -11.62 35.24
N SER A 10 -7.50 -11.97 33.97
CA SER A 10 -7.13 -13.28 33.39
C SER A 10 -7.37 -13.33 31.87
N HIS A 11 -6.37 -13.87 31.17
CA HIS A 11 -6.39 -14.28 29.77
C HIS A 11 -7.51 -15.28 29.48
N THR A 12 -8.06 -15.26 28.25
CA THR A 12 -8.24 -16.47 27.43
C THR A 12 -8.61 -16.11 25.98
N SER A 13 -7.89 -16.76 25.07
CA SER A 13 -8.06 -16.80 23.63
C SER A 13 -9.44 -17.35 23.23
N PHE A 14 -9.98 -16.86 22.11
CA PHE A 14 -11.13 -17.48 21.43
C PHE A 14 -10.75 -17.77 19.97
N ASP A 15 -10.26 -18.99 19.75
CA ASP A 15 -10.18 -19.62 18.44
C ASP A 15 -11.60 -20.02 17.99
N ILE A 16 -12.01 -19.59 16.80
CA ILE A 16 -13.18 -20.15 16.13
C ILE A 16 -12.73 -21.30 15.26
N SER A 17 -13.22 -22.46 15.66
CA SER A 17 -13.21 -23.74 14.97
C SER A 17 -13.87 -23.69 13.58
N SER A 18 -13.27 -24.40 12.63
CA SER A 18 -13.99 -25.27 11.70
C SER A 18 -13.14 -26.49 11.36
N SER A 19 -13.54 -27.63 11.94
CA SER A 19 -13.02 -29.00 11.82
C SER A 19 -13.35 -29.65 10.45
N PRO A 20 -13.24 -30.98 10.25
CA PRO A 20 -12.09 -31.90 10.37
C PRO A 20 -11.94 -32.82 9.12
N ILE A 21 -10.77 -33.40 8.84
CA ILE A 21 -10.69 -34.72 8.16
C ILE A 21 -9.61 -35.58 8.83
N SER A 22 -10.04 -36.78 9.19
CA SER A 22 -9.41 -37.81 10.02
C SER A 22 -8.10 -38.45 9.49
N PRO A 23 -7.33 -39.09 10.39
CA PRO A 23 -6.03 -39.71 10.10
C PRO A 23 -6.11 -41.10 9.44
N ILE A 24 -5.07 -41.38 8.63
CA ILE A 24 -4.80 -42.67 7.99
C ILE A 24 -4.33 -43.68 9.04
N ASN A 25 -4.98 -44.84 9.06
CA ASN A 25 -4.66 -45.99 9.89
C ASN A 25 -4.10 -47.08 8.97
N THR A 26 -2.82 -47.46 9.11
CA THR A 26 -2.33 -48.72 8.50
C THR A 26 -1.32 -49.42 9.40
N TYR A 27 -1.79 -50.57 9.88
CA TYR A 27 -1.15 -51.69 10.54
C TYR A 27 0.30 -52.01 10.13
N LEU A 28 1.16 -52.19 11.13
CA LEU A 28 2.38 -52.99 11.08
C LEU A 28 2.03 -54.48 11.20
N ARG A 29 2.32 -55.28 10.17
CA ARG A 29 2.54 -56.73 10.29
C ARG A 29 3.73 -57.13 9.43
N GLY A 30 4.74 -57.67 10.07
CA GLY A 30 5.88 -58.28 9.40
C GLY A 30 5.54 -59.69 8.89
N THR A 31 6.20 -60.07 7.79
CA THR A 31 6.50 -61.47 7.44
C THR A 31 7.67 -61.50 6.44
N HIS A 32 8.77 -62.08 6.90
CA HIS A 32 9.72 -62.98 6.24
C HIS A 32 10.03 -62.96 4.72
N CYS A 33 11.35 -63.06 4.49
CA CYS A 33 12.07 -63.86 3.48
C CYS A 33 12.07 -63.45 1.99
N LYS A 34 13.26 -62.98 1.57
CA LYS A 34 14.10 -63.54 0.48
C LYS A 34 13.37 -64.41 -0.55
N ASN A 35 13.21 -63.92 -1.77
CA ASN A 35 13.96 -64.42 -2.94
C ASN A 35 13.43 -63.84 -4.25
N MET A 36 14.40 -63.46 -5.08
CA MET A 36 14.45 -63.60 -6.54
C MET A 36 13.34 -62.97 -7.40
N LEU A 37 13.82 -61.99 -8.19
CA LEU A 37 13.73 -61.97 -9.65
C LEU A 37 12.40 -62.48 -10.23
N LEU A 38 11.59 -61.58 -10.77
CA LEU A 38 10.88 -61.89 -12.01
C LEU A 38 10.36 -60.62 -12.72
N LYS A 39 10.92 -60.40 -13.91
CA LYS A 39 10.22 -60.02 -15.16
C LYS A 39 9.57 -58.64 -15.27
N ASN A 40 10.21 -57.82 -16.12
CA ASN A 40 9.63 -56.98 -17.17
C ASN A 40 8.13 -56.69 -17.07
N PHE A 41 7.82 -55.45 -16.70
CA PHE A 41 6.59 -54.78 -17.12
C PHE A 41 6.93 -53.39 -17.64
N VAL A 42 6.93 -53.26 -18.96
CA VAL A 42 6.84 -51.96 -19.64
C VAL A 42 5.44 -51.44 -19.37
N LEU A 43 5.34 -50.28 -18.71
CA LEU A 43 4.10 -49.54 -18.55
C LEU A 43 4.36 -48.10 -19.00
N LEU A 44 3.85 -47.79 -20.20
CA LEU A 44 3.59 -46.44 -20.67
C LEU A 44 2.66 -45.75 -19.67
N LEU A 45 3.09 -44.61 -19.13
CA LEU A 45 2.19 -43.65 -18.51
C LEU A 45 2.39 -42.27 -19.11
N THR A 46 1.23 -41.70 -19.37
CA THR A 46 0.85 -40.55 -20.16
C THR A 46 1.07 -39.21 -19.49
N ALA A 47 0.93 -38.18 -20.33
CA ALA A 47 0.33 -36.87 -20.07
C ALA A 47 1.27 -35.75 -19.58
N GLU A 48 1.38 -34.76 -20.47
CA GLU A 48 1.80 -33.39 -20.20
C GLU A 48 0.97 -32.79 -19.07
N LEU A 49 1.63 -32.24 -18.05
CA LEU A 49 1.08 -31.12 -17.29
C LEU A 49 2.18 -30.44 -16.47
N ALA A 50 2.56 -29.24 -16.90
CA ALA A 50 2.52 -28.02 -16.09
C ALA A 50 3.34 -26.95 -16.79
N ALA A 51 2.65 -26.06 -17.52
CA ALA A 51 3.07 -24.67 -17.56
C ALA A 51 2.98 -24.16 -16.11
N ALA A 52 4.05 -24.34 -15.36
CA ALA A 52 4.22 -23.69 -14.06
C ALA A 52 4.32 -22.20 -14.35
N ALA A 53 3.21 -21.53 -14.09
CA ALA A 53 3.04 -20.12 -14.25
C ALA A 53 4.20 -19.36 -13.59
N ALA A 54 4.77 -18.43 -14.34
CA ALA A 54 5.66 -17.40 -13.86
C ALA A 54 4.88 -16.43 -12.96
N PHE A 55 4.40 -16.91 -11.81
CA PHE A 55 4.05 -16.03 -10.70
C PHE A 55 5.33 -15.82 -9.90
N GLY A 56 6.11 -14.83 -10.33
CA GLY A 56 7.10 -14.22 -9.46
C GLY A 56 6.40 -13.74 -8.17
N PRO A 57 7.13 -13.64 -7.04
CA PRO A 57 6.56 -13.19 -5.78
C PRO A 57 5.84 -11.84 -5.96
N PRO A 58 4.76 -11.59 -5.19
CA PRO A 58 4.06 -10.31 -5.25
C PRO A 58 5.07 -9.18 -5.14
N ARG A 59 5.04 -8.25 -6.10
CA ARG A 59 5.88 -7.06 -6.11
C ARG A 59 5.57 -6.30 -4.84
N ASP A 60 6.51 -6.32 -3.90
CA ASP A 60 6.52 -5.45 -2.73
C ASP A 60 6.55 -4.02 -3.26
N TYR A 61 5.37 -3.40 -3.32
CA TYR A 61 5.18 -2.13 -3.97
C TYR A 61 5.52 -1.04 -2.97
N SER A 62 6.81 -0.73 -2.87
CA SER A 62 7.27 0.45 -2.17
C SER A 62 7.45 1.56 -3.20
N PRO A 63 6.69 2.67 -3.14
CA PRO A 63 6.92 3.81 -4.03
C PRO A 63 8.35 4.35 -3.82
N GLU A 64 8.96 4.83 -4.90
CA GLU A 64 10.24 5.53 -4.82
C GLU A 64 10.10 6.76 -3.90
N VAL A 65 11.00 6.91 -2.92
CA VAL A 65 10.98 8.01 -1.96
C VAL A 65 11.95 9.10 -2.41
N ILE A 66 11.43 10.28 -2.70
CA ILE A 66 12.19 11.47 -3.09
C ILE A 66 12.03 12.55 -2.03
N ASN A 67 13.15 13.08 -1.54
CA ASN A 67 13.17 14.18 -0.59
C ASN A 67 12.87 15.50 -1.31
N LEU A 68 11.83 16.21 -0.86
CA LEU A 68 11.39 17.51 -1.38
C LEU A 68 12.42 18.61 -1.24
N GLU A 69 13.32 18.50 -0.25
CA GLU A 69 14.39 19.47 -0.02
C GLU A 69 15.58 19.27 -0.98
N ALA A 70 15.60 18.15 -1.72
CA ALA A 70 16.77 17.78 -2.53
C ALA A 70 16.86 18.52 -3.88
N THR A 71 15.76 19.01 -4.47
CA THR A 71 15.85 19.94 -5.63
C THR A 71 14.63 20.89 -5.78
N GLU A 72 14.90 22.20 -5.84
CA GLU A 72 13.93 23.28 -6.11
C GLU A 72 13.29 23.16 -7.51
N LEU A 73 14.01 22.59 -8.49
CA LEU A 73 13.57 22.42 -9.88
C LEU A 73 12.43 21.41 -10.01
N GLN A 74 12.48 20.28 -9.31
CA GLN A 74 11.39 19.28 -9.31
C GLN A 74 10.12 19.83 -8.65
N ARG A 75 10.27 20.72 -7.67
CA ARG A 75 9.18 21.39 -6.94
C ARG A 75 8.45 22.49 -7.72
N ARG A 76 9.04 23.00 -8.81
CA ARG A 76 8.47 24.10 -9.61
C ARG A 76 8.04 23.66 -11.01
N ALA A 77 8.71 22.66 -11.59
CA ALA A 77 8.53 22.30 -13.00
C ALA A 77 7.29 21.43 -13.28
N ALA A 78 6.61 20.91 -12.25
CA ALA A 78 5.79 19.72 -12.45
C ALA A 78 4.27 19.96 -12.52
N CYS A 79 3.79 21.20 -12.36
CA CYS A 79 2.36 21.50 -12.43
C CYS A 79 2.05 22.58 -13.47
N ALA A 80 1.22 22.24 -14.46
CA ALA A 80 0.69 23.22 -15.42
C ALA A 80 -0.56 23.93 -14.86
N ALA A 81 -1.21 24.75 -15.70
CA ALA A 81 -2.42 25.47 -15.30
C ALA A 81 -3.53 24.49 -14.86
N ALA A 82 -4.20 24.80 -13.76
CA ALA A 82 -5.21 23.93 -13.19
C ALA A 82 -6.42 23.76 -14.13
N GLY A 83 -6.91 22.52 -14.30
CA GLY A 83 -8.14 22.26 -15.07
C GLY A 83 -8.01 22.40 -16.58
N VAL A 84 -6.79 22.56 -17.11
CA VAL A 84 -6.51 22.40 -18.53
C VAL A 84 -5.76 21.08 -18.75
N VAL A 85 -5.77 20.59 -19.99
CA VAL A 85 -5.04 19.36 -20.37
C VAL A 85 -3.58 19.45 -19.94
N ASN A 86 -3.08 18.39 -19.30
CA ASN A 86 -1.76 18.34 -18.62
C ASN A 86 -1.63 19.23 -17.36
N GLY A 87 -2.75 19.72 -16.83
CA GLY A 87 -2.88 20.60 -15.66
C GLY A 87 -2.93 19.92 -14.30
N GLN A 88 -2.79 18.59 -14.27
CA GLN A 88 -2.83 17.81 -13.04
C GLN A 88 -1.70 18.19 -12.08
N CYS A 89 -2.00 18.23 -10.78
CA CYS A 89 -1.04 18.69 -9.78
C CYS A 89 -1.36 18.20 -8.38
N GLY A 90 -0.32 17.81 -7.64
CA GLY A 90 -0.33 17.65 -6.18
C GLY A 90 0.38 18.83 -5.51
N ARG A 91 -0.26 19.45 -4.52
CA ARG A 91 0.32 20.57 -3.76
C ARG A 91 0.33 20.26 -2.28
N TYR A 92 1.30 20.80 -1.56
CA TYR A 92 1.48 20.57 -0.13
C TYR A 92 1.82 21.87 0.60
N TYR A 93 1.38 21.94 1.86
CA TYR A 93 1.18 23.20 2.57
C TYR A 93 1.61 23.09 4.03
N ARG A 94 2.12 24.20 4.58
CA ARG A 94 2.48 24.32 6.00
C ARG A 94 1.27 24.65 6.87
N GLY A 95 0.27 25.32 6.30
CA GLY A 95 -0.98 25.67 6.97
C GLY A 95 -2.09 24.65 6.73
N THR A 96 -3.09 24.65 7.62
CA THR A 96 -4.36 23.93 7.42
C THR A 96 -5.21 24.58 6.33
N GLY A 97 -6.12 23.84 5.71
CA GLY A 97 -7.01 24.38 4.68
C GLY A 97 -6.29 24.78 3.39
N CYS A 98 -5.10 24.23 3.14
CA CYS A 98 -4.28 24.51 1.97
C CYS A 98 -3.85 25.98 1.88
N ASN A 99 -3.46 26.53 3.04
CA ASN A 99 -2.82 27.84 3.18
C ASN A 99 -1.30 27.66 3.31
N ASP A 100 -0.53 28.69 2.96
CA ASP A 100 0.95 28.69 3.05
C ASP A 100 1.59 27.55 2.26
N GLN A 101 1.47 27.62 0.93
CA GLN A 101 1.99 26.61 0.03
C GLN A 101 3.52 26.48 0.15
N ILE A 102 3.99 25.25 0.35
CA ILE A 102 5.42 24.93 0.39
C ILE A 102 5.92 24.61 -1.03
N GLY A 103 5.16 23.80 -1.77
CA GLY A 103 5.55 23.36 -3.11
C GLY A 103 4.43 22.67 -3.86
N ALA A 104 4.75 22.21 -5.07
CA ALA A 104 3.82 21.52 -5.95
C ALA A 104 4.55 20.56 -6.89
N ASN A 105 4.06 19.33 -6.97
CA ASN A 105 4.67 18.30 -7.80
C ASN A 105 3.61 17.69 -8.72
N GLY A 106 4.04 17.30 -9.91
CA GLY A 106 3.21 16.55 -10.84
C GLY A 106 2.93 15.17 -10.25
N PRO A 107 1.69 14.69 -10.31
CA PRO A 107 1.36 13.35 -9.86
C PRO A 107 2.13 12.31 -10.67
N GLY A 108 2.55 11.24 -10.00
CA GLY A 108 3.06 10.07 -10.68
C GLY A 108 1.96 9.36 -11.47
N ARG A 109 2.34 8.35 -12.27
CA ARG A 109 1.38 7.35 -12.77
C ARG A 109 0.84 6.51 -11.60
N CYS A 110 0.09 5.45 -11.88
CA CYS A 110 -0.48 4.59 -10.84
C CYS A 110 0.53 3.88 -9.95
N SER A 111 1.83 3.95 -10.29
CA SER A 111 2.95 3.54 -9.44
C SER A 111 3.36 4.58 -8.37
N GLY A 112 2.93 5.83 -8.55
CA GLY A 112 3.19 6.94 -7.64
C GLY A 112 4.66 7.32 -7.53
N THR A 113 4.89 8.41 -6.81
CA THR A 113 6.21 8.78 -6.27
C THR A 113 5.95 9.32 -4.88
N CYS A 114 6.61 8.73 -3.88
CA CYS A 114 6.51 9.18 -2.50
C CYS A 114 7.40 10.40 -2.31
N TRP A 115 6.82 11.52 -1.93
CA TRP A 115 7.55 12.74 -1.69
C TRP A 115 7.64 12.98 -0.19
N SER A 116 8.85 12.95 0.35
CA SER A 116 9.10 13.16 1.77
C SER A 116 9.59 14.58 2.05
N SER A 117 9.22 15.13 3.20
CA SER A 117 9.75 16.40 3.69
C SER A 117 10.28 16.22 5.11
N SER A 118 11.37 16.90 5.42
CA SER A 118 11.81 17.05 6.81
C SER A 118 10.89 17.97 7.61
N ASP A 119 10.17 18.87 6.93
CA ASP A 119 9.17 19.74 7.52
C ASP A 119 7.81 19.05 7.61
N ALA A 120 7.00 19.49 8.56
CA ALA A 120 5.63 19.03 8.71
C ALA A 120 4.73 19.53 7.57
N ILE A 121 3.99 18.61 6.96
CA ILE A 121 2.97 18.89 5.95
C ILE A 121 1.60 18.90 6.65
N ALA A 122 0.99 20.08 6.79
CA ALA A 122 -0.29 20.23 7.48
C ALA A 122 -1.49 19.94 6.57
N SER A 123 -1.36 20.19 5.27
CA SER A 123 -2.43 19.90 4.32
C SER A 123 -1.91 19.65 2.91
N ILE A 124 -2.74 19.01 2.08
CA ILE A 124 -2.45 18.70 0.68
C ILE A 124 -3.63 19.06 -0.21
N LYS A 125 -3.36 19.42 -1.47
CA LYS A 125 -4.39 19.72 -2.49
C LYS A 125 -4.11 18.95 -3.77
N ALA A 126 -5.12 18.25 -4.27
CA ALA A 126 -5.10 17.64 -5.59
C ALA A 126 -5.88 18.51 -6.58
N VAL A 127 -5.37 18.62 -7.79
CA VAL A 127 -5.95 19.37 -8.91
C VAL A 127 -5.91 18.47 -10.14
N GLY A 128 -7.05 18.35 -10.84
CA GLY A 128 -7.13 17.60 -12.09
C GLY A 128 -6.93 18.47 -13.33
N ASP A 129 -6.89 17.81 -14.49
CA ASP A 129 -6.65 18.45 -15.79
C ASP A 129 -7.94 18.77 -16.57
N GLY A 130 -9.11 18.57 -15.95
CA GLY A 130 -10.42 18.73 -16.57
C GLY A 130 -10.95 17.49 -17.30
N THR A 131 -10.14 16.45 -17.51
CA THR A 131 -10.52 15.20 -18.19
C THR A 131 -10.39 13.99 -17.27
N TYR A 132 -9.25 13.86 -16.59
CA TYR A 132 -8.93 12.79 -15.67
C TYR A 132 -8.60 13.35 -14.29
N GLY A 133 -8.79 12.50 -13.29
CA GLY A 133 -8.64 12.91 -11.91
C GLY A 133 -7.24 12.68 -11.34
N THR A 134 -6.93 13.49 -10.32
CA THR A 134 -5.75 13.35 -9.46
C THR A 134 -6.21 13.05 -8.04
N ASN A 135 -5.59 12.06 -7.41
CA ASN A 135 -5.77 11.77 -5.99
C ASN A 135 -4.42 11.89 -5.28
N CYS A 136 -4.41 12.49 -4.10
CA CYS A 136 -3.23 12.62 -3.25
C CYS A 136 -3.52 12.09 -1.86
N HIS A 137 -2.61 11.28 -1.34
CA HIS A 137 -2.64 10.73 0.01
C HIS A 137 -1.57 11.42 0.86
N LEU A 138 -1.90 11.69 2.12
CA LEU A 138 -0.99 12.22 3.13
C LEU A 138 -0.63 11.09 4.10
N TYR A 139 0.64 11.01 4.48
CA TYR A 139 1.17 9.96 5.35
C TYR A 139 1.91 10.55 6.54
N TYR A 140 1.81 9.87 7.68
CA TYR A 140 2.47 10.28 8.93
C TYR A 140 3.98 10.04 8.90
N ASP A 141 4.44 9.01 8.19
CA ASP A 141 5.87 8.72 8.04
C ASP A 141 6.49 9.44 6.84
N SER A 142 7.79 9.23 6.64
CA SER A 142 8.54 9.79 5.52
C SER A 142 8.64 8.85 4.32
N ASN A 143 8.01 7.67 4.35
CA ASN A 143 8.14 6.62 3.33
C ASN A 143 6.79 6.13 2.76
N CYS A 144 5.73 6.87 3.02
CA CYS A 144 4.38 6.65 2.48
C CYS A 144 3.77 5.29 2.87
N GLN A 145 3.91 4.89 4.13
CA GLN A 145 3.38 3.61 4.63
C GLN A 145 2.15 3.79 5.53
N SER A 146 2.11 4.87 6.32
CA SER A 146 1.10 5.15 7.35
C SER A 146 0.17 6.27 6.91
N GLN A 147 -0.81 5.95 6.06
CA GLN A 147 -1.74 6.95 5.53
C GLN A 147 -2.58 7.57 6.66
N ILE A 148 -2.69 8.90 6.64
CA ILE A 148 -3.55 9.68 7.56
C ILE A 148 -4.74 10.34 6.87
N GLY A 149 -4.76 10.35 5.53
CA GLY A 149 -5.96 10.67 4.75
C GLY A 149 -5.63 11.07 3.32
N GLU A 150 -6.62 11.60 2.62
CA GLU A 150 -6.55 11.82 1.17
C GLU A 150 -7.49 12.90 0.65
N THR A 151 -7.22 13.39 -0.55
CA THR A 151 -8.06 14.37 -1.25
C THR A 151 -9.28 13.73 -1.91
N GLY A 152 -9.17 12.46 -2.31
CA GLY A 152 -10.08 11.80 -3.26
C GLY A 152 -9.73 12.16 -4.71
N ASN A 153 -10.40 11.51 -5.67
CA ASN A 153 -10.12 11.65 -7.10
C ASN A 153 -10.71 12.95 -7.69
N ILE A 154 -9.87 13.93 -8.02
CA ILE A 154 -10.30 15.28 -8.43
C ILE A 154 -10.02 15.53 -9.91
N ILE A 155 -11.08 15.68 -10.70
CA ILE A 155 -11.00 15.94 -12.15
C ILE A 155 -10.85 17.43 -12.46
N THR A 156 -11.45 18.30 -11.65
CA THR A 156 -11.56 19.74 -11.95
C THR A 156 -10.34 20.56 -11.51
N GLY A 157 -10.17 21.73 -12.13
CA GLY A 157 -9.11 22.70 -11.79
C GLY A 157 -9.29 23.42 -10.44
N GLY A 158 -10.51 23.46 -9.89
CA GLY A 158 -10.74 24.04 -8.56
C GLY A 158 -9.96 23.31 -7.45
N GLY A 159 -9.72 22.01 -7.69
CA GLY A 159 -9.01 21.12 -6.78
C GLY A 159 -9.80 20.82 -5.49
N LYS A 160 -9.27 19.90 -4.69
CA LYS A 160 -9.79 19.64 -3.33
C LYS A 160 -8.65 19.58 -2.33
N CYS A 161 -8.85 20.29 -1.23
CA CYS A 161 -7.95 20.29 -0.10
C CYS A 161 -8.29 19.16 0.87
N TYR A 162 -7.26 18.54 1.45
CA TYR A 162 -7.37 17.67 2.60
C TYR A 162 -6.53 18.23 3.76
N THR A 163 -7.12 18.28 4.94
CA THR A 163 -6.46 18.62 6.21
C THR A 163 -6.92 17.60 7.26
N PRO A 164 -5.99 16.96 7.99
CA PRO A 164 -6.35 16.08 9.10
C PRO A 164 -7.15 16.84 10.17
N SER A 165 -8.29 16.29 10.60
CA SER A 165 -9.18 16.94 11.56
C SER A 165 -8.69 16.89 13.01
N ASP A 166 -7.73 16.02 13.30
CA ASP A 166 -7.15 15.79 14.63
C ASP A 166 -5.84 16.55 14.87
N GLY A 167 -5.46 17.45 13.95
CA GLY A 167 -4.26 18.27 14.05
C GLY A 167 -2.96 17.52 13.75
N ARG A 168 -3.02 16.24 13.34
CA ARG A 168 -1.83 15.52 12.87
C ARG A 168 -1.28 16.17 11.61
N THR A 169 0.04 16.13 11.47
CA THR A 169 0.75 16.53 10.25
C THR A 169 1.39 15.32 9.60
N GLY A 170 1.53 15.35 8.28
CA GLY A 170 2.26 14.34 7.54
C GLY A 170 3.72 14.70 7.35
N HIS A 171 4.53 13.70 6.99
CA HIS A 171 5.95 13.85 6.63
C HIS A 171 6.24 13.35 5.22
N SER A 172 5.26 12.71 4.58
CA SER A 172 5.29 12.44 3.15
C SER A 172 3.90 12.49 2.55
N TYR A 173 3.87 12.65 1.23
CA TYR A 173 2.64 12.57 0.46
C TYR A 173 2.90 11.90 -0.88
N LEU A 174 1.84 11.34 -1.45
CA LEU A 174 1.91 10.62 -2.70
C LEU A 174 0.69 11.00 -3.54
N CYS A 175 0.93 11.41 -4.79
CA CYS A 175 -0.14 11.72 -5.73
C CYS A 175 -0.09 10.83 -6.98
N TRP A 176 -1.27 10.45 -7.46
CA TRP A 176 -1.52 9.65 -8.66
C TRP A 176 -2.46 10.41 -9.59
N TYR A 177 -2.33 10.18 -10.90
CA TYR A 177 -3.23 10.73 -11.90
C TYR A 177 -3.69 9.67 -12.89
N ARG A 178 -4.99 9.71 -13.20
CA ARG A 178 -5.68 8.74 -14.07
C ARG A 178 -5.60 7.30 -13.53
N CYS A 179 -5.77 7.22 -12.23
CA CYS A 179 -5.86 6.04 -11.37
C CYS A 179 -7.01 6.34 -10.40
#